data_AF-A0A0J8RJ36-F1
#
_entry.id   AF-A0A0J8RJ36-F1
#
_cell.length_a   1.000
_cell.length_b   1.000
_cell.length_c   1.000
_cell.angle_alpha   90.00
_cell.angle_beta   90.00
_cell.angle_gamma   90.00
#
_symmetry.space_group_name_H-M   'P 1'
#
loop_
_entity.id
_entity.type
_entity.pdbx_description
1 polymer ?
#
loop_
_entity_poly.entity_id
_entity_poly.type
_entity_poly.pdbx_seq_one_letter_code
_entity_poly.pdbx_strand_id
1 'polypeptide(L)'
;MASEEPSERYTLKVTAGPTYDPKTHQIVPVNADETLTIETEHTTAKLCVRIRDYNGLPPNTPRTCRYFSHPDHQDDQYSIAVSFIPKRTIPGCALVFGNDFDRPIRDRLPPGTNYALKIVKWMIDPGLEGDAYADKPYLYGAALSSWNYFRICEREGVASRPSSAGEKPASPNGSQESIASSGGNSKGSDWQGSVTSLELHEEVIEEGGEGTGKQIRESLNIPGDASSRKKYFSGSEQSPHVRV
;
A
#
# COMPACT_ATOMS: atom_id res chain seq x y z
N MET A 1 -6.94 -34.85 -30.32
CA MET A 1 -6.77 -33.39 -30.21
C MET A 1 -6.40 -33.12 -28.77
N ALA A 2 -5.17 -32.69 -28.50
CA ALA A 2 -4.78 -32.27 -27.16
C ALA A 2 -5.64 -31.05 -26.80
N SER A 3 -6.33 -31.12 -25.67
CA SER A 3 -7.01 -29.96 -25.09
C SER A 3 -5.95 -28.91 -24.80
N GLU A 4 -6.02 -27.76 -25.47
CA GLU A 4 -5.21 -26.59 -25.12
C GLU A 4 -5.30 -26.35 -23.60
N GLU A 5 -4.14 -26.24 -22.95
CA GLU A 5 -4.05 -25.89 -21.54
C GLU A 5 -4.72 -24.51 -21.33
N PRO A 6 -5.54 -24.31 -20.28
CA PRO A 6 -6.32 -23.09 -20.10
C PRO A 6 -5.49 -21.79 -20.06
N SER A 7 -4.19 -21.90 -19.74
CA SER A 7 -3.24 -20.78 -19.66
C SER A 7 -2.91 -20.13 -21.01
N GLU A 8 -3.20 -20.79 -22.14
CA GLU A 8 -2.89 -20.24 -23.48
C GLU A 8 -3.99 -19.31 -24.02
N ARG A 9 -5.16 -19.25 -23.36
CA ARG A 9 -6.33 -18.52 -23.89
C ARG A 9 -6.41 -17.05 -23.46
N TYR A 10 -5.64 -16.65 -22.45
CA TYR A 10 -5.76 -15.32 -21.86
C TYR A 10 -4.39 -14.75 -21.52
N THR A 11 -4.21 -13.45 -21.78
CA THR A 11 -3.04 -12.68 -21.37
C THR A 11 -3.46 -11.68 -20.30
N LEU A 12 -2.74 -11.65 -19.18
CA LEU A 12 -3.04 -10.71 -18.09
C LEU A 12 -2.62 -9.30 -18.49
N LYS A 13 -3.49 -8.31 -18.26
CA LYS A 13 -3.17 -6.89 -18.34
C LYS A 13 -3.55 -6.24 -17.03
N VAL A 14 -2.60 -5.57 -16.37
CA VAL A 14 -2.83 -4.88 -15.11
C VAL A 14 -2.95 -3.38 -15.37
N THR A 15 -4.06 -2.79 -14.94
CA THR A 15 -4.31 -1.35 -15.05
C THR A 15 -4.91 -0.83 -13.75
N ALA A 16 -4.64 0.42 -13.40
CA ALA A 16 -5.24 1.04 -12.24
C ALA A 16 -5.55 2.52 -12.48
N GLY A 17 -6.55 3.03 -11.79
CA GLY A 17 -6.95 4.43 -11.81
C GLY A 17 -7.73 4.79 -10.54
N PRO A 18 -8.14 6.06 -10.40
CA PRO A 18 -8.79 6.56 -9.19
C PRO A 18 -10.27 6.18 -9.07
N THR A 19 -10.85 5.55 -10.10
CA THR A 19 -12.27 5.17 -10.16
C THR A 19 -12.43 3.82 -10.86
N TYR A 20 -13.64 3.26 -10.83
CA TYR A 20 -13.97 2.04 -11.58
C TYR A 20 -14.09 2.23 -13.10
N ASP A 21 -14.04 3.45 -13.64
CA ASP A 21 -14.09 3.65 -15.10
C ASP A 21 -12.73 3.26 -15.73
N PRO A 22 -12.66 2.18 -16.55
CA PRO A 22 -11.40 1.73 -17.14
C PRO A 22 -10.74 2.76 -18.06
N LYS A 23 -11.50 3.76 -18.54
CA LYS A 23 -10.95 4.87 -19.33
C LYS A 23 -10.03 5.78 -18.52
N THR A 24 -10.17 5.77 -17.19
CA THR A 24 -9.32 6.53 -16.27
C THR A 24 -8.05 5.78 -15.88
N HIS A 25 -7.96 4.49 -16.25
CA HIS A 25 -6.86 3.65 -15.82
C HIS A 25 -5.63 3.83 -16.70
N GLN A 26 -4.47 3.71 -16.05
CA GLN A 26 -3.17 3.61 -16.69
C GLN A 26 -2.62 2.20 -16.54
N ILE A 27 -1.68 1.81 -17.41
CA ILE A 27 -0.98 0.53 -17.31
C ILE A 27 -0.10 0.56 -16.05
N VAL A 28 -0.18 -0.50 -15.25
CA VAL A 28 0.70 -0.67 -14.08
C VAL A 28 2.04 -1.24 -14.55
N PRO A 29 3.19 -0.66 -14.17
CA PRO A 29 4.51 -1.17 -14.54
C PRO A 29 4.89 -2.41 -13.71
N VAL A 30 4.25 -3.55 -14.00
CA VAL A 30 4.43 -4.80 -13.23
C VAL A 30 5.91 -5.22 -13.21
N ASN A 31 6.45 -5.54 -12.03
CA ASN A 31 7.85 -5.96 -11.81
C ASN A 31 8.95 -4.98 -12.25
N ALA A 32 8.62 -3.81 -12.79
CA ALA A 32 9.60 -2.80 -13.14
C ALA A 32 9.96 -1.98 -11.89
N ASP A 33 11.14 -1.36 -11.89
CA ASP A 33 11.64 -0.51 -10.79
C ASP A 33 10.89 0.85 -10.69
N GLU A 34 9.65 0.89 -11.18
CA GLU A 34 8.77 2.04 -11.27
C GLU A 34 7.43 1.72 -10.59
N THR A 35 6.78 2.75 -10.06
CA THR A 35 5.47 2.66 -9.42
C THR A 35 4.48 3.52 -10.19
N LEU A 36 3.22 3.10 -10.23
CA LEU A 36 2.18 3.95 -10.78
C LEU A 36 1.72 4.93 -9.70
N THR A 37 1.87 6.23 -9.96
CA THR A 37 1.33 7.28 -9.07
C THR A 37 -0.10 7.63 -9.46
N ILE A 38 -1.00 7.60 -8.49
CA ILE A 38 -2.40 8.00 -8.61
C ILE A 38 -2.60 9.21 -7.71
N GLU A 39 -2.96 10.34 -8.33
CA GLU A 39 -3.20 11.61 -7.66
C GLU A 39 -4.70 11.92 -7.65
N THR A 40 -5.27 12.16 -6.47
CA THR A 40 -6.69 12.50 -6.31
C THR A 40 -6.86 13.70 -5.37
N GLU A 41 -8.09 14.19 -5.20
CA GLU A 41 -8.38 15.20 -4.17
C GLU A 41 -8.20 14.68 -2.73
N HIS A 42 -8.22 13.35 -2.53
CA HIS A 42 -8.18 12.71 -1.22
C HIS A 42 -6.81 12.19 -0.83
N THR A 43 -5.99 11.77 -1.79
CA THR A 43 -4.70 11.15 -1.52
C THR A 43 -3.77 11.20 -2.74
N THR A 44 -2.48 11.16 -2.45
CA THR A 44 -1.41 10.78 -3.38
C THR A 44 -1.02 9.34 -3.08
N ALA A 45 -1.19 8.42 -4.03
CA ALA A 45 -0.88 7.00 -3.86
C ALA A 45 0.14 6.51 -4.88
N LYS A 46 1.07 5.66 -4.46
CA LYS A 46 2.00 4.91 -5.30
C LYS A 46 1.62 3.44 -5.23
N LEU A 47 1.35 2.84 -6.39
CA LEU A 47 1.00 1.44 -6.55
C LEU A 47 2.18 0.67 -7.15
N CYS A 48 2.57 -0.40 -6.47
CA CYS A 48 3.54 -1.38 -6.92
C CYS A 48 2.84 -2.74 -7.04
N VAL A 49 2.94 -3.37 -8.22
CA VAL A 49 2.41 -4.73 -8.45
C VAL A 49 3.56 -5.61 -8.94
N ARG A 50 3.72 -6.74 -8.27
CA ARG A 50 4.75 -7.73 -8.55
C ARG A 50 4.08 -9.06 -8.81
N ILE A 51 4.46 -9.77 -9.86
CA ILE A 51 3.87 -11.07 -10.23
C ILE A 51 5.01 -11.99 -10.63
N ARG A 52 5.09 -13.17 -10.00
CA ARG A 52 6.07 -14.19 -10.35
C ARG A 52 5.76 -14.76 -11.72
N ASP A 53 6.81 -14.97 -12.51
CA ASP A 53 6.71 -15.51 -13.87
C ASP A 53 5.71 -14.76 -14.76
N TYR A 54 5.62 -13.43 -14.60
CA TYR A 54 4.70 -12.58 -15.33
C TYR A 54 4.83 -12.78 -16.84
N ASN A 55 3.71 -13.12 -17.47
CA ASN A 55 3.58 -13.31 -18.91
C ASN A 55 2.39 -12.52 -19.46
N GLY A 56 2.32 -11.24 -19.07
CA GLY A 56 1.21 -10.35 -19.39
C GLY A 56 1.54 -9.24 -20.40
N LEU A 57 0.70 -8.21 -20.41
CA LEU A 57 0.86 -7.01 -21.21
C LEU A 57 1.35 -5.82 -20.35
N PRO A 58 2.19 -4.92 -20.88
CA PRO A 58 2.83 -4.96 -22.20
C PRO A 58 3.78 -6.16 -22.38
N PRO A 59 3.98 -6.64 -23.62
CA PRO A 59 4.96 -7.70 -23.86
C PRO A 59 6.36 -7.22 -23.47
N ASN A 60 7.23 -8.16 -23.09
CA ASN A 60 8.60 -7.90 -22.62
C ASN A 60 8.71 -7.16 -21.27
N THR A 61 7.61 -7.07 -20.51
CA THR A 61 7.67 -6.68 -19.09
C THR A 61 8.50 -7.70 -18.30
N PRO A 62 9.32 -7.30 -17.30
CA PRO A 62 10.09 -8.24 -16.50
C PRO A 62 9.22 -9.37 -15.92
N ARG A 63 9.67 -10.61 -16.08
CA ARG A 63 8.93 -11.80 -15.62
C ARG A 63 8.94 -11.93 -14.10
N THR A 64 9.93 -11.37 -13.43
CA THR A 64 10.12 -11.46 -11.98
C THR A 64 10.89 -10.23 -11.50
N CYS A 65 11.00 -10.06 -10.18
CA CYS A 65 11.74 -8.97 -9.54
C CYS A 65 12.40 -9.45 -8.23
N ARG A 66 13.21 -8.59 -7.60
CA ARG A 66 13.99 -8.91 -6.39
C ARG A 66 13.15 -9.37 -5.20
N TYR A 67 11.90 -8.93 -5.11
CA TYR A 67 10.96 -9.33 -4.04
C TYR A 67 10.86 -10.86 -3.89
N PHE A 68 10.75 -11.60 -5.00
CA PHE A 68 10.59 -13.05 -4.96
C PHE A 68 11.85 -13.83 -4.58
N SER A 69 13.00 -13.14 -4.51
CA SER A 69 14.25 -13.70 -3.99
C SER A 69 14.43 -13.47 -2.49
N HIS A 70 13.58 -12.66 -1.86
CA HIS A 70 13.64 -12.42 -0.41
C HIS A 70 13.26 -13.70 0.34
N PRO A 71 13.97 -14.08 1.42
CA PRO A 71 13.72 -15.33 2.16
C PRO A 71 12.25 -15.52 2.57
N ASP A 72 11.59 -14.46 2.99
CA ASP A 72 10.19 -14.52 3.45
C ASP A 72 9.14 -14.51 2.32
N HIS A 73 9.57 -14.36 1.07
CA HIS A 73 8.69 -14.20 -0.10
C HIS A 73 9.01 -15.19 -1.24
N GLN A 74 9.79 -16.23 -0.95
CA GLN A 74 10.15 -17.27 -1.94
C GLN A 74 8.97 -18.10 -2.41
N ASP A 75 7.84 -18.09 -1.71
CA ASP A 75 6.62 -18.83 -2.10
C ASP A 75 5.51 -17.91 -2.68
N ASP A 76 5.67 -16.59 -2.56
CA ASP A 76 4.67 -15.63 -3.03
C ASP A 76 4.52 -15.67 -4.55
N GLN A 77 3.28 -15.78 -5.03
CA GLN A 77 2.98 -15.74 -6.48
C GLN A 77 2.82 -14.31 -6.99
N TYR A 78 2.40 -13.39 -6.13
CA TYR A 78 2.26 -11.98 -6.43
C TYR A 78 2.33 -11.14 -5.15
N SER A 79 2.55 -9.84 -5.31
CA SER A 79 2.54 -8.86 -4.24
C SER A 79 1.92 -7.56 -4.76
N ILE A 80 1.09 -6.93 -3.93
CA ILE A 80 0.53 -5.60 -4.18
C ILE A 80 0.91 -4.73 -3.01
N ALA A 81 1.68 -3.67 -3.28
CA ALA A 81 2.10 -2.70 -2.28
C ALA A 81 1.56 -1.32 -2.66
N VAL A 82 1.01 -0.62 -1.66
CA VAL A 82 0.47 0.72 -1.82
C VAL A 82 1.09 1.61 -0.75
N SER A 83 1.80 2.65 -1.18
CA SER A 83 2.11 3.79 -0.32
C SER A 83 1.10 4.89 -0.61
N PHE A 84 0.52 5.51 0.40
CA PHE A 84 -0.43 6.60 0.17
C PHE A 84 -0.33 7.66 1.27
N ILE A 85 -0.52 8.91 0.87
CA ILE A 85 -0.52 10.08 1.74
C ILE A 85 -1.93 10.66 1.72
N PRO A 86 -2.71 10.50 2.80
CA PRO A 86 -4.02 11.13 2.90
C PRO A 86 -3.89 12.65 2.95
N LYS A 87 -4.65 13.36 2.11
CA LYS A 87 -4.76 14.83 2.14
C LYS A 87 -5.73 15.33 3.21
N ARG A 88 -6.54 14.41 3.73
CA ARG A 88 -7.45 14.61 4.86
C ARG A 88 -7.39 13.38 5.73
N THR A 89 -7.63 13.58 7.01
CA THR A 89 -7.71 12.50 7.98
C THR A 89 -8.86 11.55 7.67
N ILE A 90 -8.57 10.26 7.64
CA ILE A 90 -9.52 9.17 7.39
C ILE A 90 -9.70 8.38 8.69
N PRO A 91 -10.91 8.25 9.24
CA PRO A 91 -11.15 7.31 10.34
C PRO A 91 -10.71 5.91 9.93
N GLY A 92 -9.93 5.21 10.75
CA GLY A 92 -9.38 3.90 10.41
C GLY A 92 -10.45 2.86 10.05
N CYS A 93 -11.65 2.98 10.64
CA CYS A 93 -12.81 2.13 10.33
C CYS A 93 -13.53 2.50 9.02
N ALA A 94 -13.27 3.68 8.46
CA ALA A 94 -13.85 4.12 7.19
C ALA A 94 -12.98 3.73 5.98
N LEU A 95 -11.75 3.26 6.22
CA LEU A 95 -10.87 2.78 5.16
C LEU A 95 -11.18 1.31 4.87
N VAL A 96 -11.62 1.04 3.64
CA VAL A 96 -12.02 -0.29 3.17
C VAL A 96 -10.98 -0.80 2.17
N PHE A 97 -10.66 -2.08 2.25
CA PHE A 97 -9.80 -2.77 1.29
C PHE A 97 -10.45 -4.10 0.89
N GLY A 98 -10.29 -4.49 -0.37
CA GLY A 98 -10.79 -5.77 -0.85
C GLY A 98 -10.82 -5.87 -2.36
N ASN A 99 -11.50 -6.89 -2.85
CA ASN A 99 -11.55 -7.25 -4.26
C ASN A 99 -13.00 -7.38 -4.71
N ASP A 100 -13.25 -7.04 -5.97
CA ASP A 100 -14.47 -7.34 -6.67
C ASP A 100 -14.18 -7.89 -8.07
N PHE A 101 -15.22 -8.43 -8.70
CA PHE A 101 -15.16 -9.02 -10.01
C PHE A 101 -16.30 -8.49 -10.88
N ASP A 102 -15.99 -8.09 -12.10
CA ASP A 102 -16.99 -7.62 -13.08
C ASP A 102 -17.90 -8.71 -13.62
N ARG A 103 -17.58 -9.98 -13.34
CA ARG A 103 -18.28 -11.16 -13.86
C ARG A 103 -18.42 -12.23 -12.78
N PRO A 104 -19.46 -13.09 -12.89
CA PRO A 104 -19.65 -14.18 -11.94
C PRO A 104 -18.46 -15.15 -11.98
N ILE A 105 -18.00 -15.58 -10.80
CA ILE A 105 -16.94 -16.58 -10.66
C ILE A 105 -17.45 -17.92 -10.10
N ARG A 106 -18.75 -18.02 -9.81
CA ARG A 106 -19.40 -19.17 -9.14
C ARG A 106 -19.09 -20.54 -9.76
N ASP A 107 -18.90 -20.61 -11.07
CA ASP A 107 -18.57 -21.87 -11.77
C ASP A 107 -17.11 -22.32 -11.59
N ARG A 108 -16.27 -21.46 -10.99
CA ARG A 108 -14.86 -21.73 -10.69
C ARG A 108 -14.58 -21.86 -9.19
N LEU A 109 -15.58 -21.61 -8.35
CA LEU A 109 -15.42 -21.69 -6.91
C LEU A 109 -15.49 -23.15 -6.44
N PRO A 110 -14.65 -23.54 -5.46
CA PRO A 110 -14.85 -24.80 -4.77
C PRO A 110 -16.27 -24.90 -4.18
N PRO A 111 -16.89 -26.08 -4.21
CA PRO A 111 -18.17 -26.29 -3.53
C PRO A 111 -18.05 -25.88 -2.05
N GLY A 112 -18.99 -25.03 -1.58
CA GLY A 112 -19.03 -24.60 -0.18
C GLY A 112 -18.33 -23.28 0.15
N THR A 113 -17.76 -22.56 -0.82
CA THR A 113 -17.10 -21.26 -0.59
C THR A 113 -17.96 -20.27 0.21
N ASN A 114 -19.27 -20.15 -0.05
CA ASN A 114 -20.13 -19.24 0.71
C ASN A 114 -20.36 -19.68 2.17
N TYR A 115 -20.32 -20.99 2.46
CA TYR A 115 -20.38 -21.47 3.84
C TYR A 115 -19.06 -21.19 4.58
N ALA A 116 -17.92 -21.41 3.91
CA ALA A 116 -16.61 -21.05 4.46
C ALA A 116 -16.52 -19.55 4.79
N LEU A 117 -16.99 -18.68 3.88
CA LEU A 117 -17.06 -17.24 4.11
C LEU A 117 -17.94 -16.89 5.31
N LYS A 118 -19.12 -17.54 5.47
CA LYS A 118 -19.98 -17.33 6.65
C LYS A 118 -19.27 -17.74 7.95
N ILE A 119 -18.51 -18.84 7.94
CA ILE A 119 -17.75 -19.29 9.12
C ILE A 119 -16.64 -18.29 9.47
N VAL A 120 -15.88 -17.82 8.47
CA VAL A 120 -14.83 -16.80 8.66
C VAL A 120 -15.44 -15.53 9.26
N LYS A 121 -16.55 -15.05 8.70
CA LYS A 121 -17.27 -13.87 9.21
C LYS A 121 -17.73 -14.04 10.66
N TRP A 122 -18.23 -15.23 11.01
CA TRP A 122 -18.78 -15.48 12.34
C TRP A 122 -17.69 -15.70 13.41
N MET A 123 -16.58 -16.36 13.07
CA MET A 123 -15.56 -16.79 14.05
C MET A 123 -14.24 -16.01 14.03
N ILE A 124 -13.90 -15.36 12.91
CA ILE A 124 -12.54 -14.82 12.69
C ILE A 124 -12.58 -13.32 12.47
N ASP A 125 -13.34 -12.85 11.48
CA ASP A 125 -13.40 -11.44 11.11
C ASP A 125 -14.84 -10.98 10.82
N PRO A 126 -15.55 -10.42 11.81
CA PRO A 126 -16.91 -9.92 11.62
C PRO A 126 -16.97 -8.68 10.72
N GLY A 127 -15.85 -8.00 10.49
CA GLY A 127 -15.74 -6.84 9.60
C GLY A 127 -15.68 -7.19 8.11
N LEU A 128 -15.60 -8.49 7.78
CA LEU A 128 -15.57 -8.97 6.41
C LEU A 128 -16.98 -8.99 5.79
N GLU A 129 -17.13 -8.37 4.62
CA GLU A 129 -18.36 -8.34 3.85
C GLU A 129 -18.11 -8.86 2.43
N GLY A 130 -18.93 -9.78 1.96
CA GLY A 130 -18.73 -10.34 0.62
C GLY A 130 -19.79 -11.34 0.22
N ASP A 131 -19.92 -11.52 -1.09
CA ASP A 131 -20.71 -12.56 -1.73
C ASP A 131 -19.95 -13.09 -2.94
N ALA A 132 -19.44 -14.33 -2.84
CA ALA A 132 -18.67 -14.94 -3.92
C ALA A 132 -19.54 -15.45 -5.08
N TYR A 133 -20.87 -15.58 -4.87
CA TYR A 133 -21.81 -16.17 -5.83
C TYR A 133 -22.66 -15.13 -6.55
N ALA A 134 -22.53 -13.85 -6.19
CA ALA A 134 -23.16 -12.74 -6.90
C ALA A 134 -22.73 -12.69 -8.38
N ASP A 135 -23.51 -12.02 -9.22
CA ASP A 135 -23.11 -11.79 -10.61
C ASP A 135 -21.92 -10.84 -10.72
N LYS A 136 -21.71 -9.99 -9.70
CA LYS A 136 -20.48 -9.25 -9.46
C LYS A 136 -19.96 -9.59 -8.06
N PRO A 137 -19.20 -10.68 -7.93
CA PRO A 137 -18.66 -11.12 -6.66
C PRO A 137 -17.80 -10.05 -6.02
N TYR A 138 -17.84 -9.96 -4.69
CA TYR A 138 -17.01 -9.01 -3.94
C TYR A 138 -16.63 -9.56 -2.56
N LEU A 139 -15.53 -9.04 -2.03
CA LEU A 139 -15.05 -9.30 -0.68
C LEU A 139 -14.26 -8.09 -0.17
N TYR A 140 -14.81 -7.38 0.80
CA TYR A 140 -14.25 -6.20 1.42
C TYR A 140 -14.13 -6.36 2.93
N GLY A 141 -13.17 -5.67 3.54
CA GLY A 141 -13.06 -5.55 4.98
C GLY A 141 -12.42 -4.21 5.37
N ALA A 142 -12.37 -3.92 6.68
CA ALA A 142 -11.62 -2.79 7.17
C ALA A 142 -10.14 -2.95 6.79
N ALA A 143 -9.54 -1.92 6.22
CA ALA A 143 -8.19 -2.00 5.65
C ALA A 143 -7.14 -2.36 6.71
N LEU A 144 -7.24 -1.73 7.89
CA LEU A 144 -6.30 -1.92 8.99
C LEU A 144 -6.39 -3.30 9.67
N SER A 145 -7.46 -4.08 9.44
CA SER A 145 -7.52 -5.51 9.81
C SER A 145 -7.21 -6.46 8.65
N SER A 146 -7.22 -5.96 7.41
CA SER A 146 -7.05 -6.79 6.21
C SER A 146 -5.61 -6.85 5.71
N TRP A 147 -4.83 -5.77 5.82
CA TRP A 147 -3.47 -5.72 5.28
C TRP A 147 -2.50 -6.66 6.00
N ASN A 148 -1.65 -7.34 5.23
CA ASN A 148 -0.63 -8.25 5.76
C ASN A 148 0.42 -7.50 6.59
N TYR A 149 0.93 -6.39 6.05
CA TYR A 149 1.86 -5.51 6.73
C TYR A 149 1.36 -4.07 6.61
N PHE A 150 1.52 -3.30 7.67
CA PHE A 150 1.17 -1.89 7.72
C PHE A 150 2.32 -1.10 8.32
N ARG A 151 2.78 -0.09 7.59
CA ARG A 151 3.87 0.79 8.00
C ARG A 151 3.40 2.25 7.99
N ILE A 152 3.63 2.97 9.08
CA ILE A 152 3.46 4.43 9.12
C ILE A 152 4.83 5.08 8.95
N CYS A 153 5.03 5.80 7.84
CA CYS A 153 6.30 6.48 7.54
C CYS A 153 6.38 7.86 8.21
N GLU A 154 7.49 8.57 7.95
CA GLU A 154 7.67 9.97 8.37
C GLU A 154 6.54 10.87 7.83
N ARG A 155 6.11 11.84 8.63
CA ARG A 155 5.15 12.84 8.18
C ARG A 155 5.78 13.77 7.14
N GLU A 156 5.15 13.87 5.98
CA GLU A 156 5.55 14.85 4.96
C GLU A 156 5.49 16.29 5.50
N GLY A 157 6.53 17.07 5.19
CA GLY A 157 6.61 18.50 5.52
C GLY A 157 7.18 18.83 6.91
N VAL A 158 7.59 17.84 7.71
CA VAL A 158 8.37 18.08 8.93
C VAL A 158 9.84 17.87 8.59
N ALA A 159 10.58 18.95 8.34
CA ALA A 159 12.04 18.85 8.26
C ALA A 159 12.55 18.27 9.59
N SER A 160 13.19 17.10 9.55
CA SER A 160 13.88 16.56 10.70
C SER A 160 14.87 17.60 11.19
N ARG A 161 14.61 18.24 12.34
CA ARG A 161 15.67 18.99 13.00
C ARG A 161 16.77 17.98 13.31
N PRO A 162 18.01 18.15 12.83
CA PRO A 162 19.10 17.29 13.27
C PRO A 162 19.15 17.38 14.79
N SER A 163 19.21 16.22 15.44
CA SER A 163 19.36 16.17 16.89
C SER A 163 20.68 16.87 17.22
N SER A 164 20.60 18.10 17.73
CA SER A 164 21.75 18.81 18.24
C SER A 164 22.16 18.13 19.54
N ALA A 165 23.01 17.12 19.44
CA ALA A 165 23.82 16.67 20.54
C ALA A 165 24.75 17.82 20.96
N GLY A 166 24.42 18.45 22.08
CA GLY A 166 25.33 19.26 22.88
C GLY A 166 25.70 20.64 22.32
N GLU A 167 24.90 21.66 22.63
CA GLU A 167 25.41 23.04 22.69
C GLU A 167 25.29 23.59 24.12
N LYS A 168 26.46 23.83 24.72
CA LYS A 168 26.65 24.70 25.88
C LYS A 168 26.29 26.14 25.48
N PRO A 169 25.75 26.97 26.40
CA PRO A 169 25.42 28.35 26.06
C PRO A 169 26.68 29.21 25.96
N ALA A 170 26.85 29.91 24.83
CA ALA A 170 27.79 31.01 24.69
C ALA A 170 27.02 32.34 24.50
N SER A 171 27.42 33.33 25.29
CA SER A 171 26.87 34.69 25.36
C SER A 171 27.05 35.51 24.07
N PRO A 172 26.30 36.63 23.92
CA PRO A 172 26.17 37.35 22.66
C PRO A 172 27.27 38.41 22.50
N ASN A 173 27.82 38.54 21.29
CA ASN A 173 28.33 39.81 20.80
C ASN A 173 28.50 39.83 19.27
N GLY A 174 27.79 40.78 18.63
CA GLY A 174 28.32 41.68 17.61
C GLY A 174 28.64 41.16 16.20
N SER A 175 27.85 41.66 15.24
CA SER A 175 28.25 42.39 14.02
C SER A 175 27.73 41.85 12.67
N GLN A 176 27.28 42.82 11.86
CA GLN A 176 26.67 42.73 10.53
C GLN A 176 27.73 42.59 9.43
N GLU A 177 27.37 41.96 8.29
CA GLU A 177 27.74 42.28 6.88
C GLU A 177 27.13 41.17 5.97
N SER A 178 26.11 41.40 5.11
CA SER A 178 26.04 42.03 3.78
C SER A 178 26.35 41.14 2.56
N ILE A 179 25.28 40.80 1.82
CA ILE A 179 25.07 40.75 0.34
C ILE A 179 26.04 39.93 -0.56
N ALA A 180 25.51 38.94 -1.29
CA ALA A 180 25.54 38.87 -2.76
C ALA A 180 24.71 37.71 -3.35
N SER A 181 24.07 38.02 -4.48
CA SER A 181 23.21 37.17 -5.32
C SER A 181 24.04 36.28 -6.26
N SER A 182 23.58 35.06 -6.55
CA SER A 182 23.68 34.50 -7.91
C SER A 182 22.65 33.40 -8.12
N GLY A 183 21.95 33.49 -9.25
CA GLY A 183 20.89 32.57 -9.66
C GLY A 183 21.43 31.27 -10.25
N GLY A 184 20.58 30.23 -10.21
CA GLY A 184 20.89 28.92 -10.76
C GLY A 184 19.68 27.99 -10.74
N ASN A 185 18.81 28.15 -11.74
CA ASN A 185 17.97 27.14 -12.40
C ASN A 185 17.66 25.84 -11.61
N SER A 186 16.50 25.80 -10.94
CA SER A 186 15.99 24.61 -10.26
C SER A 186 15.49 23.58 -11.28
N LYS A 187 16.31 22.56 -11.56
CA LYS A 187 15.82 21.26 -12.02
C LYS A 187 14.90 20.70 -10.93
N GLY A 188 13.80 20.07 -11.36
CA GLY A 188 12.73 19.55 -10.50
C GLY A 188 13.28 18.85 -9.26
N SER A 189 12.85 19.33 -8.10
CA SER A 189 13.24 18.77 -6.82
C SER A 189 12.73 17.35 -6.71
N ASP A 190 13.65 16.40 -6.65
CA ASP A 190 13.42 15.07 -6.10
C ASP A 190 12.91 15.25 -4.67
N TRP A 191 11.63 14.95 -4.47
CA TRP A 191 10.92 15.18 -3.20
C TRP A 191 11.36 14.13 -2.18
N GLN A 192 12.10 14.56 -1.17
CA GLN A 192 12.81 13.70 -0.19
C GLN A 192 11.95 13.18 0.99
N GLY A 193 10.62 13.30 0.93
CA GLY A 193 9.72 12.91 2.03
C GLY A 193 8.74 11.77 1.73
N SER A 194 8.72 11.28 0.49
CA SER A 194 7.81 10.23 0.04
C SER A 194 8.61 8.98 -0.29
N VAL A 195 8.18 7.80 0.21
CA VAL A 195 8.77 6.50 -0.14
C VAL A 195 9.10 6.49 -1.63
N THR A 196 10.37 6.40 -1.98
CA THR A 196 10.78 6.49 -3.38
C THR A 196 10.17 5.32 -4.15
N SER A 197 10.01 5.48 -5.46
CA SER A 197 9.53 4.37 -6.30
C SER A 197 10.40 3.12 -6.14
N LEU A 198 11.71 3.33 -5.93
CA LEU A 198 12.70 2.27 -5.70
C LEU A 198 12.53 1.66 -4.30
N GLU A 199 12.32 2.45 -3.25
CA GLU A 199 12.04 1.93 -1.91
C GLU A 199 10.78 1.05 -1.91
N LEU A 200 9.70 1.49 -2.56
CA LEU A 200 8.48 0.67 -2.58
C LEU A 200 8.66 -0.62 -3.39
N HIS A 201 9.52 -0.64 -4.42
CA HIS A 201 9.75 -1.80 -5.29
C HIS A 201 10.80 -2.78 -4.74
N GLU A 202 11.90 -2.28 -4.16
CA GLU A 202 12.99 -3.11 -3.66
C GLU A 202 12.83 -3.51 -2.20
N GLU A 203 12.23 -2.64 -1.37
CA GLU A 203 12.09 -2.94 0.05
C GLU A 203 10.91 -3.87 0.31
N VAL A 204 11.15 -4.87 1.15
CA VAL A 204 10.10 -5.66 1.75
C VAL A 204 9.45 -4.82 2.83
N ILE A 205 8.16 -4.53 2.66
CA ILE A 205 7.42 -3.77 3.67
C ILE A 205 7.17 -4.67 4.88
N GLU A 206 7.77 -4.27 5.99
CA GLU A 206 7.52 -4.86 7.30
C GLU A 206 6.52 -4.04 8.11
N GLU A 207 5.84 -4.69 9.04
CA GLU A 207 4.94 -4.05 10.00
C GLU A 207 5.71 -3.06 10.89
N GLY A 208 5.13 -1.90 11.14
CA GLY A 208 5.65 -0.98 12.16
C GLY A 208 5.55 0.48 11.75
N GLY A 209 6.56 1.25 12.10
CA GLY A 209 6.65 2.65 11.71
C GLY A 209 8.10 3.08 11.51
N GLU A 210 8.27 4.19 10.84
CA GLU A 210 9.55 4.83 10.55
C GLU A 210 9.51 6.29 11.01
N GLY A 211 10.63 6.79 11.55
CA GLY A 211 10.71 8.16 12.07
C GLY A 211 9.58 8.50 13.06
N THR A 212 8.91 9.62 12.81
CA THR A 212 7.71 10.11 13.52
C THR A 212 6.54 9.12 13.46
N GLY A 213 6.48 8.25 12.44
CA GLY A 213 5.49 7.20 12.33
C GLY A 213 5.53 6.18 13.47
N LYS A 214 6.70 5.92 14.08
CA LYS A 214 6.81 5.10 15.29
C LYS A 214 6.06 5.72 16.47
N GLN A 215 6.28 7.01 16.70
CA GLN A 215 5.64 7.77 17.78
C GLN A 215 4.12 7.86 17.56
N ILE A 216 3.68 8.02 16.31
CA ILE A 216 2.26 8.02 15.97
C ILE A 216 1.62 6.68 16.34
N ARG A 217 2.23 5.55 15.97
CA ARG A 217 1.72 4.22 16.32
C ARG A 217 1.62 4.01 17.82
N GLU A 218 2.66 4.39 18.55
CA GLU A 218 2.69 4.31 20.01
C GLU A 218 1.57 5.17 20.63
N SER A 219 1.40 6.42 20.16
CA SER A 219 0.37 7.32 20.68
C SER A 219 -1.06 6.82 20.43
N LEU A 220 -1.25 6.06 19.35
CA LEU A 220 -2.52 5.43 18.98
C LEU A 220 -2.68 4.02 19.57
N ASN A 221 -1.70 3.53 20.34
CA ASN A 221 -1.65 2.18 20.89
C ASN A 221 -1.80 1.08 19.83
N ILE A 222 -1.27 1.32 18.61
CA ILE A 222 -1.29 0.32 17.53
C ILE A 222 -0.21 -0.73 17.85
N PRO A 223 -0.57 -2.02 17.97
CA PRO A 223 0.40 -3.08 18.29
C PRO A 223 1.54 -3.18 17.28
N GLY A 224 2.72 -3.62 17.74
CA GLY A 224 3.93 -3.68 16.91
C GLY A 224 3.95 -4.80 15.86
N ASP A 225 3.20 -5.89 16.07
CA ASP A 225 3.11 -7.02 15.14
C ASP A 225 1.78 -7.05 14.37
N ALA A 226 1.82 -7.65 13.17
CA ALA A 226 0.68 -7.67 12.27
C ALA A 226 -0.53 -8.44 12.84
N SER A 227 -0.31 -9.54 13.56
CA SER A 227 -1.39 -10.36 14.12
C SER A 227 -2.16 -9.57 15.18
N SER A 228 -1.45 -8.96 16.13
CA SER A 228 -2.03 -8.11 17.16
C SER A 228 -2.69 -6.86 16.57
N ARG A 229 -2.09 -6.23 15.54
CA ARG A 229 -2.73 -5.11 14.83
C ARG A 229 -4.05 -5.53 14.21
N LYS A 230 -4.08 -6.65 13.47
CA LYS A 230 -5.30 -7.15 12.83
C LYS A 230 -6.40 -7.41 13.86
N LYS A 231 -6.04 -7.98 15.02
CA LYS A 231 -6.95 -8.16 16.15
C LYS A 231 -7.43 -6.82 16.75
N TYR A 232 -6.54 -5.85 16.88
CA TYR A 232 -6.86 -4.51 17.39
C TYR A 232 -7.91 -3.81 16.53
N PHE A 233 -7.87 -3.97 15.20
CA PHE A 233 -8.81 -3.34 14.27
C PHE A 233 -10.04 -4.19 13.89
N SER A 234 -10.11 -5.46 14.30
CA SER A 234 -11.28 -6.34 14.05
C SER A 234 -12.29 -6.37 15.21
N GLY A 235 -11.96 -5.78 16.37
CA GLY A 235 -12.87 -5.68 17.51
C GLY A 235 -14.09 -4.78 17.23
N SER A 236 -15.26 -5.19 17.71
CA SER A 236 -16.55 -4.50 17.53
C SER A 236 -16.65 -3.12 18.18
N GLU A 237 -15.71 -2.75 19.04
CA GLU A 237 -15.48 -1.36 19.45
C GLU A 237 -14.44 -0.76 18.49
N GLN A 238 -14.89 -0.35 17.31
CA GLN A 238 -14.08 0.43 16.38
C GLN A 238 -13.47 1.59 17.17
N SER A 239 -12.17 1.56 17.44
CA SER A 239 -11.47 2.66 18.12
C SER A 239 -11.62 3.90 17.23
N PRO A 240 -12.57 4.82 17.53
CA PRO A 240 -12.93 5.91 16.62
C PRO A 240 -11.83 6.99 16.57
N HIS A 241 -10.73 6.73 17.27
CA HIS A 241 -9.62 7.63 17.51
C HIS A 241 -8.44 7.36 16.56
N VAL A 242 -8.36 6.17 15.95
CA VAL A 242 -7.31 5.91 14.94
C VAL A 242 -7.70 6.60 13.64
N ARG A 243 -6.79 7.45 13.18
CA ARG A 243 -6.95 8.37 12.07
C ARG A 243 -5.73 8.22 11.18
N VAL A 244 -5.96 7.80 9.94
CA VAL A 244 -4.95 7.66 8.88
C VAL A 244 -4.83 8.98 8.13
#